data_AF-A0A540WLY5-F1
#
_entry.id   AF-A0A540WLY5-F1
#
_cell.length_a   1.000
_cell.length_b   1.000
_cell.length_c   1.000
_cell.angle_alpha   90.00
_cell.angle_beta   90.00
_cell.angle_gamma   90.00
#
_symmetry.space_group_name_H-M   'P 1'
#
loop_
_entity.id
_entity.type
_entity.pdbx_description
1 polymer ?
#
loop_
_entity_poly.entity_id
_entity_poly.type
_entity_poly.pdbx_seq_one_letter_code
_entity_poly.pdbx_strand_id
1 'polypeptide(L)'
;MPAVGLLALLCAALVAPSAYASADTVHLGDGSDGALTVNAADTVVNAYTRVTAAVPAGQSFVTVASSTGFAVNDLVLVFQAAGLTAPTSGSQTPIDLNAPANVAVGRWQFGRVQALTATRLTFTAPLTVAFAANTGTQAIRVPEYSTVTVNAAGSLVARPWDGTTGGVLIFLATGAVNNAGSISATNAGFRGGIFWNGAGDGCTGINQAYPGGAPKGEGVALGSYDNTDPFAAGTTGYGNIANGAGGGICHNSGGGGGGSAGAG
;
A
#
# COMPACT_ATOMS: atom_id res chain seq x y z
N MET A 1 63.39 23.05 16.33
CA MET A 1 62.23 22.62 17.15
C MET A 1 61.00 22.85 16.30
N PRO A 2 60.30 21.77 15.86
CA PRO A 2 59.41 21.83 14.72
C PRO A 2 57.99 22.30 15.06
N ALA A 3 57.29 22.67 13.99
CA ALA A 3 56.03 23.36 13.92
C ALA A 3 54.85 22.64 14.60
N VAL A 4 54.08 23.45 15.30
CA VAL A 4 52.69 23.21 15.69
C VAL A 4 51.83 23.15 14.42
N GLY A 5 50.88 22.20 14.36
CA GLY A 5 49.68 22.36 13.54
C GLY A 5 49.39 21.21 12.56
N LEU A 6 48.87 20.10 13.08
CA LEU A 6 47.99 19.24 12.30
C LEU A 6 47.00 18.52 13.22
N LEU A 7 46.04 19.27 13.75
CA LEU A 7 44.94 18.70 14.55
C LEU A 7 43.61 19.34 14.11
N ALA A 8 43.28 19.20 12.82
CA ALA A 8 42.05 19.75 12.27
C ALA A 8 41.54 18.93 11.09
N LEU A 9 41.50 17.59 11.18
CA LEU A 9 40.89 16.80 10.10
C LEU A 9 40.46 15.38 10.51
N LEU A 10 39.85 15.23 11.69
CA LEU A 10 39.27 13.95 12.09
C LEU A 10 37.98 14.07 12.93
N CYS A 11 37.10 15.03 12.59
CA CYS A 11 35.73 15.09 13.14
C CYS A 11 34.63 15.10 12.04
N ALA A 12 34.99 14.90 10.77
CA ALA A 12 34.04 14.99 9.65
C ALA A 12 33.48 13.63 9.17
N ALA A 13 33.74 12.52 9.86
CA ALA A 13 33.45 11.18 9.36
C ALA A 13 32.45 10.35 10.18
N LEU A 14 31.60 11.00 11.00
CA LEU A 14 30.57 10.32 11.82
C LEU A 14 29.19 10.97 11.72
N VAL A 15 28.92 11.76 10.68
CA VAL A 15 27.53 12.07 10.33
C VAL A 15 27.01 10.89 9.53
N ALA A 16 26.75 9.78 10.22
CA ALA A 16 25.73 8.85 9.75
C ALA A 16 24.47 9.70 9.52
N PRO A 17 23.79 9.61 8.38
CA PRO A 17 22.50 10.27 8.24
C PRO A 17 21.66 9.76 9.39
N SER A 18 21.24 10.68 10.26
CA SER A 18 20.29 10.37 11.33
C SER A 18 19.17 9.59 10.68
N ALA A 19 18.93 8.36 11.15
CA ALA A 19 17.72 7.65 10.80
C ALA A 19 16.58 8.51 11.37
N TYR A 20 15.98 9.36 10.54
CA TYR A 20 14.82 10.16 10.88
C TYR A 20 13.61 9.23 10.95
N ALA A 21 13.58 8.32 11.91
CA ALA A 21 12.30 7.97 12.49
C ALA A 21 11.79 9.27 13.10
N SER A 22 10.69 9.81 12.58
CA SER A 22 9.99 10.88 13.29
C SER A 22 9.73 10.38 14.70
N ALA A 23 9.89 11.26 15.70
CA ALA A 23 9.50 10.92 17.07
C ALA A 23 8.09 10.32 17.05
N ASP A 24 7.89 9.19 17.73
CA ASP A 24 6.56 8.61 17.86
C ASP A 24 5.71 9.59 18.67
N THR A 25 4.87 10.35 17.97
CA THR A 25 3.97 11.33 18.58
C THR A 25 2.57 10.75 18.82
N VAL A 26 2.31 9.53 18.33
CA VAL A 26 0.97 8.94 18.30
C VAL A 26 0.84 7.84 19.35
N HIS A 27 1.93 7.15 19.70
CA HIS A 27 1.95 6.08 20.72
C HIS A 27 0.85 5.03 20.47
N LEU A 28 0.00 4.78 21.48
CA LEU A 28 -1.15 3.88 21.40
C LEU A 28 -2.46 4.60 21.02
N GLY A 29 -2.34 5.78 20.44
CA GLY A 29 -3.44 6.69 20.14
C GLY A 29 -3.91 7.48 21.37
N ASP A 30 -4.99 8.24 21.19
CA ASP A 30 -5.59 9.08 22.23
C ASP A 30 -6.90 8.53 22.84
N GLY A 31 -7.43 7.42 22.30
CA GLY A 31 -8.68 6.82 22.77
C GLY A 31 -9.95 7.61 22.41
N SER A 32 -9.85 8.59 21.52
CA SER A 32 -10.95 9.49 21.15
C SER A 32 -12.14 8.82 20.47
N ASP A 33 -11.95 7.64 19.86
CA ASP A 33 -13.03 6.82 19.30
C ASP A 33 -13.75 5.95 20.35
N GLY A 34 -13.36 6.04 21.63
CA GLY A 34 -14.02 5.33 22.72
C GLY A 34 -13.84 3.81 22.67
N ALA A 35 -14.73 3.06 23.33
CA ALA A 35 -14.64 1.60 23.37
C ALA A 35 -15.34 0.98 22.15
N LEU A 36 -14.68 0.04 21.48
CA LEU A 36 -15.26 -0.75 20.39
C LEU A 36 -15.67 -2.14 20.87
N THR A 37 -16.90 -2.56 20.59
CA THR A 37 -17.36 -3.95 20.73
C THR A 37 -17.86 -4.48 19.39
N VAL A 38 -17.23 -5.54 18.90
CA VAL A 38 -17.53 -6.17 17.60
C VAL A 38 -18.30 -7.47 17.83
N ASN A 39 -19.56 -7.48 17.40
CA ASN A 39 -20.45 -8.63 17.51
C ASN A 39 -20.77 -9.29 16.16
N ALA A 40 -20.55 -8.57 15.05
CA ALA A 40 -20.84 -9.02 13.71
C ALA A 40 -19.55 -9.38 12.96
N ALA A 41 -19.66 -10.39 12.11
CA ALA A 41 -18.62 -10.69 11.14
C ALA A 41 -18.47 -9.55 10.12
N ASP A 42 -17.29 -9.49 9.50
CA ASP A 42 -16.90 -8.63 8.39
C ASP A 42 -17.04 -7.13 8.69
N THR A 43 -16.76 -6.75 9.94
CA THR A 43 -16.76 -5.35 10.36
C THR A 43 -15.50 -4.65 9.85
N VAL A 44 -15.69 -3.57 9.08
CA VAL A 44 -14.60 -2.69 8.60
C VAL A 44 -14.60 -1.42 9.46
N VAL A 45 -13.46 -1.11 10.09
CA VAL A 45 -13.30 0.07 10.97
C VAL A 45 -12.55 1.24 10.32
N ASN A 46 -11.88 0.97 9.19
CA ASN A 46 -11.12 1.98 8.45
C ASN A 46 -11.98 2.65 7.37
N ALA A 47 -11.72 3.94 7.14
CA ALA A 47 -12.14 4.63 5.93
C ALA A 47 -10.92 4.82 5.02
N TYR A 48 -11.08 4.67 3.71
CA TYR A 48 -9.99 4.77 2.74
C TYR A 48 -10.36 5.74 1.63
N THR A 49 -9.39 6.57 1.23
CA THR A 49 -9.55 7.47 0.10
C THR A 49 -8.26 7.55 -0.71
N ARG A 50 -8.39 7.60 -2.03
CA ARG A 50 -7.24 7.70 -2.93
C ARG A 50 -6.63 9.09 -2.83
N VAL A 51 -5.30 9.16 -2.70
CA VAL A 51 -4.55 10.42 -2.87
C VAL A 51 -4.41 10.70 -4.37
N THR A 52 -4.82 11.88 -4.80
CA THR A 52 -4.98 12.21 -6.24
C THR A 52 -3.87 13.07 -6.82
N ALA A 53 -2.95 13.58 -5.98
CA ALA A 53 -1.82 14.40 -6.37
C ALA A 53 -0.56 14.04 -5.59
N ALA A 54 0.63 14.36 -6.13
CA ALA A 54 1.89 14.19 -5.42
C ALA A 54 1.88 14.99 -4.11
N VAL A 55 2.56 14.45 -3.11
CA VAL A 55 2.74 15.11 -1.81
C VAL A 55 4.24 15.27 -1.59
N PRO A 56 4.83 16.44 -1.87
CA PRO A 56 6.21 16.74 -1.54
C PRO A 56 6.43 16.67 -0.02
N ALA A 57 7.66 16.33 0.38
CA ALA A 57 8.08 16.44 1.77
C ALA A 57 7.96 17.91 2.24
N GLY A 58 7.51 18.11 3.48
CA GLY A 58 7.22 19.42 4.05
C GLY A 58 5.81 19.95 3.73
N GLN A 59 4.98 19.20 2.99
CA GLN A 59 3.58 19.58 2.77
C GLN A 59 2.69 19.13 3.94
N SER A 60 1.80 20.01 4.40
CA SER A 60 0.86 19.74 5.51
C SER A 60 -0.55 19.35 5.05
N PHE A 61 -0.71 18.86 3.82
CA PHE A 61 -2.01 18.38 3.35
C PHE A 61 -1.87 17.31 2.28
N VAL A 62 -2.92 16.51 2.09
CA VAL A 62 -3.10 15.63 0.93
C VAL A 62 -4.37 16.00 0.18
N THR A 63 -4.31 15.96 -1.16
CA THR A 63 -5.51 16.05 -2.00
C THR A 63 -6.03 14.63 -2.20
N VAL A 64 -7.31 14.42 -1.95
CA VAL A 64 -7.96 13.09 -1.94
C VAL A 64 -9.19 13.08 -2.85
N ALA A 65 -9.59 11.89 -3.28
CA ALA A 65 -10.78 11.73 -4.12
C ALA A 65 -12.07 12.14 -3.39
N SER A 66 -12.16 11.83 -2.10
CA SER A 66 -13.25 12.24 -1.20
C SER A 66 -12.78 12.26 0.24
N SER A 67 -13.29 13.17 1.07
CA SER A 67 -13.07 13.18 2.53
C SER A 67 -14.19 12.47 3.31
N THR A 68 -15.08 11.75 2.63
CA THR A 68 -16.17 11.01 3.30
C THR A 68 -15.60 9.96 4.24
N GLY A 69 -16.10 9.93 5.48
CA GLY A 69 -15.59 9.04 6.53
C GLY A 69 -14.36 9.57 7.26
N PHE A 70 -13.98 10.84 7.03
CA PHE A 70 -12.94 11.55 7.79
C PHE A 70 -13.54 12.76 8.50
N ALA A 71 -12.97 13.11 9.65
CA ALA A 71 -13.34 14.23 10.49
C ALA A 71 -12.10 15.01 10.96
N VAL A 72 -12.34 16.22 11.48
CA VAL A 72 -11.29 16.97 12.21
C VAL A 72 -10.87 16.15 13.42
N ASN A 73 -9.58 16.21 13.75
CA ASN A 73 -8.89 15.44 14.77
C ASN A 73 -8.63 13.96 14.44
N ASP A 74 -9.15 13.41 13.34
CA ASP A 74 -8.83 12.03 12.95
C ASP A 74 -7.33 11.83 12.73
N LEU A 75 -6.82 10.69 13.18
CA LEU A 75 -5.52 10.17 12.77
C LEU A 75 -5.64 9.49 11.41
N VAL A 76 -4.71 9.80 10.51
CA VAL A 76 -4.69 9.27 9.13
C VAL A 76 -3.32 8.68 8.83
N LEU A 77 -3.30 7.45 8.34
CA LEU A 77 -2.14 6.84 7.70
C LEU A 77 -2.15 7.20 6.22
N VAL A 78 -1.19 8.01 5.78
CA VAL A 78 -0.88 8.18 4.36
C VAL A 78 0.06 7.04 3.98
N PHE A 79 -0.37 6.17 3.07
CA PHE A 79 0.35 4.96 2.69
C PHE A 79 0.42 4.82 1.18
N GLN A 80 1.62 4.62 0.65
CA GLN A 80 1.83 4.28 -0.74
C GLN A 80 2.04 2.78 -0.88
N ALA A 81 0.95 2.07 -1.17
CA ALA A 81 0.94 0.61 -1.32
C ALA A 81 1.66 0.15 -2.59
N ALA A 82 1.65 0.96 -3.65
CA ALA A 82 2.13 0.57 -4.97
C ALA A 82 2.62 1.77 -5.80
N GLY A 83 2.92 1.52 -7.07
CA GLY A 83 3.40 2.50 -8.04
C GLY A 83 4.87 2.35 -8.40
N LEU A 84 5.38 1.11 -8.34
CA LEU A 84 6.67 0.75 -8.92
C LEU A 84 6.59 0.90 -10.45
N THR A 85 7.63 1.44 -11.06
CA THR A 85 7.81 1.31 -12.51
C THR A 85 7.99 -0.17 -12.85
N ALA A 86 7.17 -0.67 -13.77
CA ALA A 86 7.16 -2.10 -14.10
C ALA A 86 8.55 -2.58 -14.54
N PRO A 87 9.15 -3.59 -13.87
CA PRO A 87 10.34 -4.26 -14.38
C PRO A 87 9.99 -5.04 -15.66
N THR A 88 11.02 -5.47 -16.39
CA THR A 88 10.85 -6.39 -17.52
C THR A 88 10.09 -7.65 -17.07
N SER A 89 9.11 -8.08 -17.86
CA SER A 89 8.32 -9.30 -17.59
C SER A 89 9.21 -10.53 -17.47
N GLY A 90 8.96 -11.34 -16.45
CA GLY A 90 9.75 -12.54 -16.14
C GLY A 90 11.11 -12.26 -15.52
N SER A 91 11.41 -11.01 -15.16
CA SER A 91 12.67 -10.69 -14.49
C SER A 91 12.72 -11.35 -13.12
N GLN A 92 13.77 -12.16 -12.90
CA GLN A 92 14.08 -12.76 -11.61
C GLN A 92 15.05 -11.89 -10.78
N THR A 93 15.40 -10.71 -11.27
CA THR A 93 16.28 -9.79 -10.55
C THR A 93 15.57 -9.27 -9.30
N PRO A 94 16.20 -9.34 -8.11
CA PRO A 94 15.66 -8.75 -6.90
C PRO A 94 15.34 -7.27 -7.08
N ILE A 95 14.18 -6.84 -6.62
CA ILE A 95 13.77 -5.44 -6.64
C ILE A 95 14.20 -4.80 -5.32
N ASP A 96 15.14 -3.86 -5.40
CA ASP A 96 15.52 -3.04 -4.25
C ASP A 96 14.48 -1.93 -4.06
N LEU A 97 13.67 -2.05 -3.01
CA LEU A 97 12.70 -1.03 -2.63
C LEU A 97 13.35 0.20 -2.00
N ASN A 98 14.63 0.15 -1.60
CA ASN A 98 15.35 1.31 -1.09
C ASN A 98 15.99 2.16 -2.19
N ALA A 99 16.04 1.65 -3.42
CA ALA A 99 16.56 2.39 -4.55
C ALA A 99 15.75 3.69 -4.77
N PRO A 100 16.39 4.83 -5.12
CA PRO A 100 15.68 6.11 -5.27
C PRO A 100 14.47 6.09 -6.20
N ALA A 101 14.46 5.22 -7.22
CA ALA A 101 13.35 5.05 -8.14
C ALA A 101 12.14 4.29 -7.54
N ASN A 102 12.35 3.54 -6.45
CA ASN A 102 11.37 2.62 -5.86
C ASN A 102 10.98 2.99 -4.42
N VAL A 103 11.76 3.86 -3.77
CA VAL A 103 11.69 4.23 -2.33
C VAL A 103 10.35 4.78 -1.85
N ALA A 104 9.43 5.03 -2.77
CA ALA A 104 8.08 5.48 -2.47
C ALA A 104 7.12 4.30 -2.21
N VAL A 105 7.36 3.11 -2.77
CA VAL A 105 6.52 1.91 -2.52
C VAL A 105 6.75 1.41 -1.09
N GLY A 106 5.67 1.16 -0.37
CA GLY A 106 5.71 0.74 1.04
C GLY A 106 5.90 1.89 2.04
N ARG A 107 6.10 3.12 1.56
CA ARG A 107 6.27 4.30 2.42
C ARG A 107 4.96 4.69 3.08
N TRP A 108 5.04 5.05 4.35
CA TRP A 108 3.89 5.52 5.12
C TRP A 108 4.25 6.61 6.12
N GLN A 109 3.25 7.41 6.52
CA GLN A 109 3.37 8.40 7.60
C GLN A 109 1.99 8.70 8.20
N PHE A 110 1.93 8.89 9.51
CA PHE A 110 0.73 9.40 10.17
C PHE A 110 0.62 10.93 10.07
N GLY A 111 -0.62 11.42 9.92
CA GLY A 111 -0.96 12.83 10.05
C GLY A 111 -2.29 12.98 10.79
N ARG A 112 -2.39 13.97 11.68
CA ARG A 112 -3.64 14.29 12.38
C ARG A 112 -4.37 15.41 11.65
N VAL A 113 -5.65 15.20 11.32
CA VAL A 113 -6.44 16.15 10.53
C VAL A 113 -6.75 17.40 11.35
N GLN A 114 -6.24 18.55 10.90
CA GLN A 114 -6.57 19.87 11.43
C GLN A 114 -7.86 20.42 10.81
N ALA A 115 -8.04 20.22 9.50
CA ALA A 115 -9.18 20.69 8.74
C ALA A 115 -9.36 19.83 7.48
N LEU A 116 -10.58 19.80 6.94
CA LEU A 116 -10.85 19.13 5.67
C LEU A 116 -11.82 19.92 4.80
N THR A 117 -11.69 19.73 3.48
CA THR A 117 -12.74 20.03 2.50
C THR A 117 -13.18 18.71 1.86
N ALA A 118 -14.14 18.74 0.93
CA ALA A 118 -14.60 17.55 0.23
C ALA A 118 -13.48 16.71 -0.42
N THR A 119 -12.35 17.32 -0.79
CA THR A 119 -11.24 16.68 -1.53
C THR A 119 -9.87 17.00 -0.97
N ARG A 120 -9.77 17.47 0.29
CA ARG A 120 -8.48 17.77 0.93
C ARG A 120 -8.52 17.47 2.41
N LEU A 121 -7.47 16.81 2.89
CA LEU A 121 -7.17 16.66 4.32
C LEU A 121 -5.94 17.52 4.65
N THR A 122 -6.09 18.48 5.54
CA THR A 122 -5.01 19.33 6.05
C THR A 122 -4.60 18.82 7.43
N PHE A 123 -3.31 18.65 7.67
CA PHE A 123 -2.75 18.09 8.88
C PHE A 123 -2.18 19.15 9.83
N THR A 124 -2.13 18.81 11.12
CA THR A 124 -1.55 19.67 12.17
C THR A 124 -0.04 19.88 12.03
N ALA A 125 0.66 18.94 11.39
CA ALA A 125 2.08 19.01 11.10
C ALA A 125 2.36 18.62 9.64
N PRO A 126 3.43 19.14 9.02
CA PRO A 126 3.87 18.71 7.69
C PRO A 126 4.26 17.23 7.66
N LEU A 127 3.93 16.55 6.56
CA LEU A 127 4.51 15.23 6.28
C LEU A 127 6.00 15.40 5.96
N THR A 128 6.84 14.57 6.54
CA THR A 128 8.31 14.66 6.43
C THR A 128 8.85 13.87 5.25
N VAL A 129 8.05 12.95 4.72
CA VAL A 129 8.38 12.14 3.54
C VAL A 129 7.47 12.48 2.36
N ALA A 130 8.01 12.37 1.15
CA ALA A 130 7.24 12.57 -0.07
C ALA A 130 6.49 11.30 -0.47
N PHE A 131 5.31 11.47 -1.07
CA PHE A 131 4.48 10.44 -1.69
C PHE A 131 4.24 10.77 -3.17
N ALA A 132 4.22 9.75 -4.02
CA ALA A 132 4.13 9.91 -5.46
C ALA A 132 2.69 10.20 -5.93
N ALA A 133 2.58 10.92 -7.06
CA ALA A 133 1.32 11.15 -7.80
C ALA A 133 0.88 9.92 -8.60
N ASN A 134 0.81 8.74 -7.98
CA ASN A 134 0.38 7.52 -8.66
C ASN A 134 -0.98 7.04 -8.16
N THR A 135 -1.48 5.95 -8.74
CA THR A 135 -2.74 5.31 -8.33
C THR A 135 -2.61 4.47 -7.05
N GLY A 136 -1.40 4.26 -6.53
CA GLY A 136 -1.11 3.39 -5.39
C GLY A 136 -1.02 4.08 -4.03
N THR A 137 -1.21 5.40 -3.95
CA THR A 137 -1.20 6.16 -2.69
C THR A 137 -2.62 6.38 -2.16
N GLN A 138 -2.83 6.03 -0.88
CA GLN A 138 -4.10 6.15 -0.18
C GLN A 138 -3.92 6.83 1.18
N ALA A 139 -4.97 7.50 1.64
CA ALA A 139 -5.13 7.98 2.99
C ALA A 139 -6.16 7.09 3.71
N ILE A 140 -5.81 6.63 4.90
CA ILE A 140 -6.57 5.65 5.66
C ILE A 140 -6.85 6.22 7.04
N ARG A 141 -8.13 6.37 7.42
CA ARG A 141 -8.49 6.76 8.79
C ARG A 141 -8.09 5.64 9.75
N VAL A 142 -7.42 6.00 10.83
CA VAL A 142 -6.95 5.11 11.88
C VAL A 142 -7.76 5.41 13.14
N PRO A 143 -8.74 4.58 13.49
CA PRO A 143 -9.47 4.77 14.74
C PRO A 143 -8.53 4.62 15.95
N GLU A 144 -8.75 5.45 16.97
CA GLU A 144 -8.01 5.48 18.23
C GLU A 144 -8.96 5.09 19.37
N TYR A 145 -9.07 3.80 19.67
CA TYR A 145 -9.99 3.28 20.68
C TYR A 145 -9.42 3.32 22.10
N SER A 146 -10.29 3.38 23.10
CA SER A 146 -9.90 3.16 24.49
C SER A 146 -9.73 1.68 24.81
N THR A 147 -10.62 0.83 24.31
CA THR A 147 -10.53 -0.63 24.37
C THR A 147 -11.18 -1.23 23.14
N VAL A 148 -10.76 -2.43 22.75
CA VAL A 148 -11.36 -3.18 21.65
C VAL A 148 -11.74 -4.56 22.16
N THR A 149 -13.00 -4.95 21.99
CA THR A 149 -13.47 -6.31 22.25
C THR A 149 -14.07 -6.90 20.98
N VAL A 150 -13.48 -7.97 20.47
CA VAL A 150 -14.01 -8.75 19.36
C VAL A 150 -14.58 -10.05 19.93
N ASN A 151 -15.90 -10.16 19.97
CA ASN A 151 -16.58 -11.34 20.49
C ASN A 151 -16.45 -12.52 19.53
N ALA A 152 -16.77 -13.74 19.98
CA ALA A 152 -16.54 -14.98 19.22
C ALA A 152 -17.18 -15.01 17.81
N ALA A 153 -18.31 -14.33 17.62
CA ALA A 153 -18.98 -14.19 16.32
C ALA A 153 -18.55 -12.94 15.53
N GLY A 154 -17.77 -12.05 16.15
CA GLY A 154 -17.28 -10.82 15.55
C GLY A 154 -16.02 -11.04 14.72
N SER A 155 -15.87 -10.26 13.64
CA SER A 155 -14.59 -10.16 12.96
C SER A 155 -14.30 -8.74 12.47
N LEU A 156 -13.03 -8.36 12.57
CA LEU A 156 -12.49 -7.15 11.94
C LEU A 156 -11.75 -7.54 10.67
N VAL A 157 -12.14 -6.93 9.55
CA VAL A 157 -11.57 -7.19 8.23
C VAL A 157 -11.13 -5.91 7.52
N ALA A 158 -10.12 -6.02 6.65
CA ALA A 158 -9.78 -4.96 5.71
C ALA A 158 -10.75 -4.97 4.52
N ARG A 159 -11.09 -3.78 3.99
CA ARG A 159 -11.71 -3.73 2.65
C ARG A 159 -10.70 -4.27 1.62
N PRO A 160 -11.07 -5.21 0.73
CA PRO A 160 -10.16 -5.68 -0.31
C PRO A 160 -9.63 -4.55 -1.19
N TRP A 161 -8.38 -4.66 -1.63
CA TRP A 161 -7.76 -3.70 -2.55
C TRP A 161 -8.49 -3.67 -3.88
N ASP A 162 -8.90 -2.47 -4.31
CA ASP A 162 -9.68 -2.26 -5.53
C ASP A 162 -8.85 -1.81 -6.75
N GLY A 163 -7.52 -1.70 -6.59
CA GLY A 163 -6.62 -1.06 -7.56
C GLY A 163 -6.15 0.34 -7.16
N THR A 164 -6.81 0.94 -6.16
CA THR A 164 -6.50 2.30 -5.67
C THR A 164 -6.49 2.43 -4.14
N THR A 165 -7.36 1.70 -3.45
CA THR A 165 -7.50 1.75 -1.99
C THR A 165 -7.91 0.40 -1.40
N GLY A 166 -7.68 0.21 -0.10
CA GLY A 166 -7.98 -1.03 0.62
C GLY A 166 -6.72 -1.78 1.06
N GLY A 167 -6.90 -3.03 1.46
CA GLY A 167 -5.83 -3.98 1.81
C GLY A 167 -5.13 -3.76 3.15
N VAL A 168 -5.58 -2.78 3.93
CA VAL A 168 -5.00 -2.46 5.25
C VAL A 168 -6.08 -2.47 6.30
N LEU A 169 -5.86 -3.21 7.39
CA LEU A 169 -6.63 -3.10 8.62
C LEU A 169 -5.71 -2.48 9.68
N ILE A 170 -6.12 -1.36 10.27
CA ILE A 170 -5.30 -0.65 11.26
C ILE A 170 -6.19 0.09 12.27
N PHE A 171 -5.82 0.03 13.53
CA PHE A 171 -6.39 0.87 14.60
C PHE A 171 -5.36 0.98 15.71
N LEU A 172 -5.53 1.96 16.60
CA LEU A 172 -4.78 2.07 17.83
C LEU A 172 -5.72 1.86 19.02
N ALA A 173 -5.19 1.36 20.13
CA ALA A 173 -5.95 1.14 21.36
C ALA A 173 -5.08 1.50 22.57
N THR A 174 -5.54 2.43 23.41
CA THR A 174 -4.81 2.83 24.62
C THR A 174 -4.91 1.78 25.74
N GLY A 175 -5.97 0.97 25.72
CA GLY A 175 -6.20 -0.15 26.63
C GLY A 175 -6.19 -1.52 25.94
N ALA A 176 -6.88 -2.49 26.56
CA ALA A 176 -6.84 -3.88 26.11
C ALA A 176 -7.55 -4.11 24.76
N VAL A 177 -6.96 -5.02 23.97
CA VAL A 177 -7.59 -5.63 22.79
C VAL A 177 -7.93 -7.08 23.14
N ASN A 178 -9.20 -7.32 23.49
CA ASN A 178 -9.73 -8.64 23.82
C ASN A 178 -10.31 -9.29 22.56
N ASN A 179 -9.65 -10.30 22.01
CA ASN A 179 -10.09 -10.96 20.79
C ASN A 179 -10.48 -12.43 21.05
N ALA A 180 -11.78 -12.72 21.00
CA ALA A 180 -12.35 -14.07 20.99
C ALA A 180 -12.85 -14.49 19.59
N GLY A 181 -12.95 -13.55 18.64
CA GLY A 181 -13.31 -13.77 17.25
C GLY A 181 -12.08 -13.72 16.34
N SER A 182 -12.13 -12.92 15.27
CA SER A 182 -10.99 -12.76 14.36
C SER A 182 -10.67 -11.30 14.01
N ILE A 183 -9.39 -11.03 13.80
CA ILE A 183 -8.87 -9.78 13.25
C ILE A 183 -7.94 -10.18 12.11
N SER A 184 -8.33 -9.94 10.86
CA SER A 184 -7.59 -10.45 9.71
C SER A 184 -7.71 -9.57 8.47
N ALA A 185 -6.60 -9.43 7.75
CA ALA A 185 -6.55 -8.83 6.41
C ALA A 185 -6.29 -9.88 5.31
N THR A 186 -6.51 -11.17 5.59
CA THR A 186 -6.37 -12.25 4.60
C THR A 186 -7.23 -11.96 3.37
N ASN A 187 -6.67 -12.20 2.17
CA ASN A 187 -7.30 -11.97 0.86
C ASN A 187 -7.70 -10.51 0.56
N ALA A 188 -7.20 -9.53 1.33
CA ALA A 188 -7.49 -8.12 1.08
C ALA A 188 -6.41 -7.41 0.24
N GLY A 189 -5.31 -8.08 -0.09
CA GLY A 189 -4.19 -7.53 -0.87
C GLY A 189 -4.49 -7.38 -2.36
N PHE A 190 -3.44 -7.22 -3.16
CA PHE A 190 -3.54 -7.05 -4.62
C PHE A 190 -4.44 -8.09 -5.29
N ARG A 191 -5.10 -7.66 -6.38
CA ARG A 191 -6.06 -8.49 -7.11
C ARG A 191 -5.33 -9.57 -7.92
N GLY A 192 -5.83 -10.80 -7.86
CA GLY A 192 -5.36 -11.87 -8.75
C GLY A 192 -5.77 -11.65 -10.20
N GLY A 193 -5.10 -12.37 -11.10
CA GLY A 193 -5.52 -12.54 -12.48
C GLY A 193 -6.91 -13.18 -12.56
N ILE A 194 -7.61 -12.92 -13.66
CA ILE A 194 -8.93 -13.49 -13.90
C ILE A 194 -8.83 -14.69 -14.84
N PHE A 195 -9.70 -15.68 -14.64
CA PHE A 195 -9.87 -16.73 -15.63
C PHE A 195 -10.44 -16.13 -16.92
N TRP A 196 -9.78 -16.42 -18.04
CA TRP A 196 -10.25 -16.05 -19.36
C TRP A 196 -9.90 -17.12 -20.38
N ASN A 197 -10.89 -17.56 -21.17
CA ASN A 197 -10.68 -18.61 -22.16
C ASN A 197 -10.22 -17.99 -23.49
N GLY A 198 -8.92 -18.07 -23.77
CA GLY A 198 -8.34 -17.67 -25.06
C GLY A 198 -8.33 -18.81 -26.07
N ALA A 199 -8.48 -18.48 -27.36
CA ALA A 199 -8.43 -19.43 -28.48
C ALA A 199 -7.09 -19.42 -29.23
N GLY A 200 -6.01 -18.91 -28.60
CA GLY A 200 -4.70 -18.85 -29.25
C GLY A 200 -3.97 -20.19 -29.27
N ASP A 201 -3.20 -20.40 -30.34
CA ASP A 201 -2.33 -21.55 -30.59
C ASP A 201 -0.90 -21.09 -30.93
N GLY A 202 0.10 -21.95 -30.70
CA GLY A 202 1.50 -21.66 -31.06
C GLY A 202 2.15 -20.51 -30.29
N CYS A 203 1.65 -20.21 -29.09
CA CYS A 203 2.11 -19.11 -28.25
C CYS A 203 3.51 -19.39 -27.69
N THR A 204 4.43 -18.46 -27.91
CA THR A 204 5.82 -18.56 -27.44
C THR A 204 6.28 -17.33 -26.64
N GLY A 205 5.46 -16.27 -26.62
CA GLY A 205 5.78 -15.02 -25.94
C GLY A 205 5.57 -15.10 -24.43
N ILE A 206 6.52 -14.55 -23.67
CA ILE A 206 6.37 -14.32 -22.23
C ILE A 206 5.28 -13.29 -21.90
N ASN A 207 5.18 -12.29 -22.77
CA ASN A 207 4.00 -11.46 -22.94
C ASN A 207 3.34 -11.92 -24.24
N GLN A 208 2.07 -12.29 -24.15
CA GLN A 208 1.31 -12.77 -25.29
C GLN A 208 -0.02 -12.06 -25.29
N ALA A 209 -0.33 -11.29 -26.34
CA ALA A 209 -1.62 -10.62 -26.45
C ALA A 209 -2.75 -11.64 -26.54
N TYR A 210 -3.93 -11.28 -26.03
CA TYR A 210 -5.17 -12.01 -26.28
C TYR A 210 -5.44 -12.09 -27.80
N PRO A 211 -5.91 -13.24 -28.35
CA PRO A 211 -6.41 -14.44 -27.68
C PRO A 211 -5.35 -15.46 -27.22
N GLY A 212 -4.06 -15.17 -27.40
CA GLY A 212 -2.97 -16.07 -27.03
C GLY A 212 -2.49 -15.97 -25.58
N GLY A 213 -2.85 -14.92 -24.84
CA GLY A 213 -2.51 -14.81 -23.42
C GLY A 213 -3.71 -14.41 -22.58
N ALA A 214 -3.68 -14.82 -21.31
CA ALA A 214 -4.64 -14.45 -20.29
C ALA A 214 -4.04 -13.43 -19.30
N PRO A 215 -4.87 -12.66 -18.60
CA PRO A 215 -4.45 -11.63 -17.65
C PRO A 215 -3.45 -12.09 -16.59
N LYS A 216 -2.48 -11.21 -16.30
CA LYS A 216 -1.54 -11.29 -15.18
C LYS A 216 -2.21 -10.84 -13.87
N GLY A 217 -1.56 -11.15 -12.76
CA GLY A 217 -1.90 -10.66 -11.44
C GLY A 217 -1.48 -9.23 -11.19
N GLU A 218 -2.21 -8.54 -10.32
CA GLU A 218 -1.80 -7.24 -9.83
C GLU A 218 -0.66 -7.38 -8.81
N GLY A 219 0.24 -6.42 -8.84
CA GLY A 219 1.31 -6.27 -7.85
C GLY A 219 1.63 -4.80 -7.65
N VAL A 220 2.80 -4.52 -7.07
CA VAL A 220 3.23 -3.15 -6.80
C VAL A 220 3.43 -2.31 -8.07
N ALA A 221 3.51 -2.94 -9.25
CA ALA A 221 3.52 -2.29 -10.56
C ALA A 221 2.11 -2.29 -11.18
N LEU A 222 1.26 -1.34 -10.73
CA LEU A 222 -0.18 -1.31 -11.07
C LEU A 222 -0.48 -1.27 -12.57
N GLY A 223 0.39 -0.67 -13.37
CA GLY A 223 0.20 -0.56 -14.83
C GLY A 223 0.35 -1.88 -15.61
N SER A 224 0.67 -2.97 -14.92
CA SER A 224 0.84 -4.30 -15.52
C SER A 224 -0.34 -5.25 -15.26
N TYR A 225 -1.41 -4.74 -14.65
CA TYR A 225 -2.66 -5.47 -14.43
C TYR A 225 -3.76 -4.95 -15.33
N ASP A 226 -4.55 -5.86 -15.89
CA ASP A 226 -5.79 -5.56 -16.59
C ASP A 226 -6.73 -6.76 -16.52
N ASN A 227 -8.01 -6.50 -16.30
CA ASN A 227 -9.05 -7.51 -16.22
C ASN A 227 -10.25 -7.17 -17.12
N THR A 228 -10.10 -6.19 -18.02
CA THR A 228 -11.15 -5.72 -18.92
C THR A 228 -10.73 -5.95 -20.37
N ASP A 229 -11.58 -6.63 -21.15
CA ASP A 229 -11.37 -6.84 -22.59
C ASP A 229 -11.75 -5.56 -23.38
N PRO A 230 -10.92 -5.07 -24.34
CA PRO A 230 -9.64 -5.62 -24.78
C PRO A 230 -8.50 -5.38 -23.79
N PHE A 231 -7.78 -6.45 -23.46
CA PHE A 231 -6.65 -6.36 -22.54
C PHE A 231 -5.51 -5.51 -23.11
N ALA A 232 -4.95 -4.65 -22.26
CA ALA A 232 -3.81 -3.82 -22.60
C ALA A 232 -2.55 -4.65 -22.95
N ALA A 233 -1.72 -4.12 -23.84
CA ALA A 233 -0.47 -4.78 -24.19
C ALA A 233 0.44 -4.94 -22.97
N GLY A 234 0.97 -6.15 -22.75
CA GLY A 234 1.88 -6.45 -21.65
C GLY A 234 1.21 -6.81 -20.32
N THR A 235 -0.12 -6.81 -20.24
CA THR A 235 -0.88 -7.27 -19.05
C THR A 235 -1.32 -8.73 -19.13
N THR A 236 -0.95 -9.44 -20.21
CA THR A 236 -1.28 -10.85 -20.46
C THR A 236 -0.03 -11.71 -20.70
N GLY A 237 -0.14 -13.01 -20.43
CA GLY A 237 0.92 -14.01 -20.62
C GLY A 237 1.71 -14.35 -19.35
N TYR A 238 2.54 -15.38 -19.40
CA TYR A 238 3.08 -16.07 -18.22
C TYR A 238 4.23 -15.39 -17.48
N GLY A 239 4.80 -14.30 -17.99
CA GLY A 239 5.83 -13.58 -17.25
C GLY A 239 5.26 -12.82 -16.06
N ASN A 240 5.73 -13.10 -14.85
CA ASN A 240 5.41 -12.29 -13.67
C ASN A 240 5.95 -10.85 -13.82
N ILE A 241 5.37 -9.92 -13.06
CA ILE A 241 5.84 -8.53 -12.97
C ILE A 241 5.96 -8.17 -11.49
N ALA A 242 7.19 -7.96 -11.02
CA ALA A 242 7.47 -7.78 -9.60
C ALA A 242 6.84 -8.92 -8.76
N ASN A 243 5.97 -8.60 -7.81
CA ASN A 243 5.23 -9.58 -7.02
C ASN A 243 3.90 -10.02 -7.66
N GLY A 244 3.46 -9.38 -8.74
CA GLY A 244 2.28 -9.77 -9.51
C GLY A 244 2.56 -11.00 -10.38
N ALA A 245 1.61 -11.92 -10.44
CA ALA A 245 1.81 -13.20 -11.12
C ALA A 245 1.72 -13.09 -12.64
N GLY A 246 2.24 -14.10 -13.32
CA GLY A 246 1.98 -14.29 -14.75
C GLY A 246 0.60 -14.89 -15.01
N GLY A 247 0.00 -14.55 -16.15
CA GLY A 247 -1.22 -15.21 -16.63
C GLY A 247 -0.92 -16.52 -17.37
N GLY A 248 -1.93 -17.08 -18.03
CA GLY A 248 -1.77 -18.23 -18.94
C GLY A 248 -1.35 -17.81 -20.37
N ILE A 249 -0.86 -18.77 -21.15
CA ILE A 249 -0.66 -18.62 -22.61
C ILE A 249 -1.29 -19.79 -23.38
N CYS A 250 -1.88 -19.51 -24.53
CA CYS A 250 -2.62 -20.46 -25.36
C CYS A 250 -3.85 -21.07 -24.67
N HIS A 251 -4.65 -21.75 -25.49
CA HIS A 251 -5.81 -22.47 -24.99
C HIS A 251 -5.40 -23.51 -23.93
N ASN A 252 -6.21 -23.68 -22.89
CA ASN A 252 -6.04 -24.67 -21.81
C ASN A 252 -4.79 -24.53 -20.91
N SER A 253 -4.09 -23.39 -20.92
CA SER A 253 -3.02 -23.14 -19.94
C SER A 253 -3.50 -22.41 -18.70
N GLY A 254 -2.95 -22.77 -17.55
CA GLY A 254 -3.12 -22.04 -16.29
C GLY A 254 -2.16 -20.84 -16.17
N GLY A 255 -2.52 -19.89 -15.32
CA GLY A 255 -1.62 -18.81 -14.89
C GLY A 255 -0.67 -19.24 -13.77
N GLY A 256 0.38 -18.45 -13.56
CA GLY A 256 1.24 -18.58 -12.38
C GLY A 256 0.57 -18.00 -11.14
N GLY A 257 0.98 -18.45 -9.95
CA GLY A 257 0.56 -17.84 -8.68
C GLY A 257 1.38 -16.58 -8.33
N GLY A 258 0.80 -15.67 -7.55
CA GLY A 258 1.45 -14.43 -7.11
C GLY A 258 2.44 -14.63 -5.97
N GLY A 259 3.36 -13.69 -5.80
CA GLY A 259 4.24 -13.67 -4.63
C GLY A 259 3.45 -13.27 -3.39
N SER A 260 3.57 -14.04 -2.30
CA SER A 260 2.96 -13.80 -0.97
C SER A 260 1.56 -14.42 -0.70
N ALA A 261 1.34 -15.65 -1.16
CA ALA A 261 0.22 -16.53 -0.75
C ALA A 261 -1.21 -16.10 -1.13
N GLY A 262 -1.37 -15.39 -2.25
CA GLY A 262 -2.67 -15.03 -2.83
C GLY A 262 -2.89 -15.63 -4.23
N ALA A 263 -4.11 -15.50 -4.76
CA ALA A 263 -4.38 -15.75 -6.18
C ALA A 263 -3.47 -14.83 -6.99
N GLY A 264 -2.62 -15.46 -7.82
CA GLY A 264 -1.89 -14.76 -8.86
C GLY A 264 -2.83 -14.22 -9.90
#